data_AF-A0A4R0HVN9-F1
#
_entry.id   AF-A0A4R0HVN9-F1
#
_cell.length_a   1.000
_cell.length_b   1.000
_cell.length_c   1.000
_cell.angle_alpha   90.00
_cell.angle_beta   90.00
_cell.angle_gamma   90.00
#
_symmetry.space_group_name_H-M   'P 1'
#
loop_
_entity.id
_entity.type
_entity.pdbx_description
1 polymer ?
#
loop_
_entity_poly.entity_id
_entity_poly.type
_entity_poly.pdbx_seq_one_letter_code
_entity_poly.pdbx_strand_id
1 'polypeptide(L)'
;MTLRMVFDRDDLHRVRLADGPDPLWELVLSLHAAREPLVPAHLARWREQATVRVAAHDHARKWLGILFTLVPLEGNFPDFLTPAYSGDSIGAGCEIVARTQRTLLRPDLEAVFTGRTPPQWVRELAAGDHRRLTDVAGAMHTGYDVLLEPVWHELTRTVGTDRRTRADALARGGVDALLRSIPGVIGWDGQVLEVGYGLRHHTVQLRGRGLTILPSFFCTERPITLIDPELPPVLVYPAAAGSPAGPRTASAQLVALLGKTRAECLAALATTLTTSGLAAHVGTSVGSASKHATVLREAGLITTVRHGGAVRHHVTELGAALLDER
;
A
#
# COMPACT_ATOMS: atom_id res chain seq x y z
N MET A 1 -9.16 -10.10 -7.86
CA MET A 1 -9.28 -10.64 -6.49
C MET A 1 -9.74 -9.51 -5.58
N THR A 2 -10.52 -9.82 -4.54
CA THR A 2 -11.25 -8.85 -3.72
C THR A 2 -11.07 -9.09 -2.23
N LEU A 3 -11.00 -8.00 -1.46
CA LEU A 3 -11.13 -8.00 -0.01
C LEU A 3 -12.57 -7.62 0.33
N ARG A 4 -13.21 -8.41 1.19
CA ARG A 4 -14.56 -8.14 1.71
C ARG A 4 -14.48 -7.90 3.21
N MET A 5 -14.86 -6.72 3.67
CA MET A 5 -14.98 -6.43 5.10
C MET A 5 -16.46 -6.40 5.46
N VAL A 6 -16.88 -7.28 6.37
CA VAL A 6 -18.28 -7.48 6.73
C VAL A 6 -18.55 -6.84 8.08
N PHE A 7 -19.46 -5.87 8.07
CA PHE A 7 -19.85 -5.05 9.21
C PHE A 7 -21.09 -5.66 9.88
N ASP A 8 -21.14 -5.54 11.21
CA ASP A 8 -22.37 -5.52 11.97
C ASP A 8 -22.78 -4.09 12.34
N ARG A 9 -23.84 -3.95 13.14
CA ARG A 9 -24.36 -2.63 13.55
C ARG A 9 -23.41 -1.89 14.49
N ASP A 10 -22.71 -2.60 15.37
CA ASP A 10 -21.82 -1.99 16.35
C ASP A 10 -20.53 -1.47 15.68
N ASP A 11 -20.13 -2.08 14.56
CA ASP A 11 -18.98 -1.67 13.78
C ASP A 11 -19.11 -0.27 13.19
N LEU A 12 -20.31 0.11 12.70
CA LEU A 12 -20.53 1.39 12.03
C LEU A 12 -20.25 2.59 12.94
N HIS A 13 -20.57 2.48 14.23
CA HIS A 13 -20.28 3.52 15.22
C HIS A 13 -18.80 3.54 15.66
N ARG A 14 -18.03 2.53 15.27
CA ARG A 14 -16.60 2.36 15.59
C ARG A 14 -15.70 2.54 14.37
N VAL A 15 -16.26 3.03 13.25
CA VAL A 15 -15.45 3.46 12.10
C VAL A 15 -14.68 4.71 12.47
N ARG A 16 -13.35 4.65 12.32
CA ARG A 16 -12.44 5.74 12.63
C ARG A 16 -11.59 6.03 11.43
N LEU A 17 -11.46 7.31 11.06
CA LEU A 17 -10.30 7.76 10.32
C LEU A 17 -9.14 7.81 11.33
N ALA A 18 -7.92 7.38 10.95
CA ALA A 18 -6.72 7.57 11.79
C ALA A 18 -6.54 9.06 12.17
N ASP A 19 -5.49 9.50 12.86
CA ASP A 19 -5.24 10.96 13.08
C ASP A 19 -4.20 11.57 12.14
N GLY A 20 -3.37 10.74 11.54
CA GLY A 20 -2.33 11.12 10.59
C GLY A 20 -1.78 9.89 9.89
N PRO A 21 -0.58 10.01 9.27
CA PRO A 21 0.17 8.83 8.86
C PRO A 21 0.60 8.01 10.08
N ASP A 22 0.55 6.68 9.97
CA ASP A 22 1.11 5.77 10.97
C ASP A 22 2.59 5.49 10.62
N PRO A 23 3.56 5.81 11.50
CA PRO A 23 4.98 5.64 11.19
C PRO A 23 5.38 4.20 10.86
N LEU A 24 4.75 3.21 11.48
CA LEU A 24 5.12 1.80 11.31
C LEU A 24 4.56 1.23 10.01
N TRP A 25 3.32 1.56 9.67
CA TRP A 25 2.74 1.21 8.37
C TRP A 25 3.51 1.86 7.22
N GLU A 26 3.81 3.16 7.32
CA GLU A 26 4.59 3.86 6.29
C GLU A 26 5.99 3.27 6.16
N LEU A 27 6.60 2.86 7.28
CA LEU A 27 7.93 2.24 7.26
C LEU A 27 7.89 0.92 6.51
N VAL A 28 6.98 0.02 6.88
CA VAL A 28 6.87 -1.29 6.24
C VAL A 28 6.58 -1.15 4.74
N LEU A 29 5.69 -0.23 4.36
CA LEU A 29 5.35 0.02 2.97
C LEU A 29 6.51 0.67 2.19
N SER A 30 7.29 1.55 2.82
CA SER A 30 8.49 2.11 2.21
C SER A 30 9.54 1.03 1.90
N LEU A 31 9.64 -0.05 2.69
CA LEU A 31 10.55 -1.16 2.40
C LEU A 31 10.18 -1.92 1.12
N HIS A 32 8.89 -1.99 0.78
CA HIS A 32 8.44 -2.49 -0.52
C HIS A 32 8.83 -1.49 -1.62
N ALA A 33 8.45 -0.22 -1.47
CA ALA A 33 8.74 0.81 -2.47
C ALA A 33 10.25 0.98 -2.76
N ALA A 34 11.12 0.79 -1.76
CA ALA A 34 12.57 0.87 -1.94
C ALA A 34 13.11 -0.23 -2.88
N ARG A 35 12.49 -1.41 -2.86
CA ARG A 35 12.94 -2.60 -3.62
C ARG A 35 12.11 -2.86 -4.88
N GLU A 36 10.89 -2.33 -4.98
CA GLU A 36 10.01 -2.49 -6.14
C GLU A 36 10.69 -1.91 -7.39
N PRO A 37 10.90 -2.66 -8.48
CA PRO A 37 11.59 -2.15 -9.67
C PRO A 37 10.94 -0.91 -10.29
N LEU A 38 9.62 -0.80 -10.18
CA LEU A 38 8.84 0.33 -10.67
C LEU A 38 8.05 0.95 -9.54
N VAL A 39 8.46 2.16 -9.15
CA VAL A 39 7.68 2.98 -8.24
C VAL A 39 6.87 3.99 -9.03
N PRO A 40 5.69 4.41 -8.55
CA PRO A 40 4.98 5.54 -9.13
C PRO A 40 5.87 6.77 -9.21
N ALA A 41 5.59 7.62 -10.20
CA ALA A 41 6.33 8.86 -10.46
C ALA A 41 6.64 9.69 -9.19
N HIS A 42 5.63 9.91 -8.34
CA HIS A 42 5.79 10.70 -7.12
C HIS A 42 6.78 10.11 -6.10
N LEU A 43 7.10 8.81 -6.19
CA LEU A 43 8.10 8.13 -5.36
C LEU A 43 9.46 7.95 -6.05
N ALA A 44 9.59 8.25 -7.35
CA ALA A 44 10.81 8.00 -8.10
C ALA A 44 12.02 8.73 -7.50
N ARG A 45 11.85 10.03 -7.24
CA ARG A 45 12.89 10.86 -6.59
C ARG A 45 13.21 10.39 -5.19
N TRP A 46 12.20 10.04 -4.40
CA TRP A 46 12.40 9.50 -3.06
C TRP A 46 13.25 8.22 -3.11
N ARG A 47 12.96 7.31 -4.04
CA ARG A 47 13.65 6.02 -4.16
C ARG A 47 15.12 6.20 -4.55
N GLU A 48 15.42 7.10 -5.48
CA GLU A 48 16.80 7.44 -5.85
C GLU A 48 17.58 7.93 -4.63
N GLN A 49 17.01 8.88 -3.88
CA GLN A 49 17.63 9.43 -2.67
C GLN A 49 17.78 8.38 -1.56
N ALA A 50 16.76 7.54 -1.35
CA ALA A 50 16.81 6.45 -0.39
C ALA A 50 17.93 5.46 -0.72
N THR A 51 18.10 5.13 -2.00
CA THR A 51 19.18 4.24 -2.47
C THR A 51 20.57 4.82 -2.14
N VAL A 52 20.78 6.11 -2.41
CA VAL A 52 22.03 6.80 -2.07
C VAL A 52 22.27 6.82 -0.55
N ARG A 53 21.25 7.15 0.25
CA ARG A 53 21.36 7.18 1.72
C ARG A 53 21.69 5.81 2.30
N VAL A 54 21.03 4.75 1.82
CA VAL A 54 21.30 3.37 2.26
C VAL A 54 22.70 2.92 1.84
N ALA A 55 23.16 3.31 0.64
CA ALA A 55 24.50 3.00 0.17
C ALA A 55 25.59 3.68 1.02
N ALA A 56 25.34 4.91 1.49
CA ALA A 56 26.30 5.69 2.29
C ALA A 56 26.48 5.19 3.74
N HIS A 57 25.59 4.34 4.26
CA HIS A 57 25.60 3.90 5.65
C HIS A 57 25.61 2.37 5.76
N ASP A 58 26.79 1.77 5.95
CA ASP A 58 26.93 0.32 6.12
C ASP A 58 26.09 -0.21 7.30
N HIS A 59 25.94 0.59 8.36
CA HIS A 59 25.05 0.31 9.47
C HIS A 59 23.59 0.18 9.00
N ALA A 60 23.08 1.16 8.25
CA ALA A 60 21.71 1.12 7.73
C ALA A 60 21.49 -0.09 6.81
N ARG A 61 22.47 -0.41 5.94
CA ARG A 61 22.38 -1.60 5.06
C ARG A 61 22.22 -2.89 5.86
N LYS A 62 22.99 -3.05 6.94
CA LYS A 62 22.90 -4.21 7.84
C LYS A 62 21.53 -4.31 8.50
N TRP A 63 21.03 -3.22 9.09
CA TRP A 63 19.75 -3.21 9.80
C TRP A 63 18.55 -3.37 8.88
N LEU A 64 18.56 -2.73 7.71
CA LEU A 64 17.53 -2.93 6.70
C LEU A 64 17.48 -4.39 6.21
N GLY A 65 18.61 -5.12 6.24
CA GLY A 65 18.63 -6.56 5.97
C GLY A 65 17.73 -7.39 6.90
N ILE A 66 17.60 -6.99 8.17
CA ILE A 66 16.66 -7.61 9.13
C ILE A 66 15.23 -7.39 8.65
N LEU A 67 14.87 -6.13 8.35
CA LEU A 67 13.52 -5.79 7.90
C LEU A 67 13.18 -6.41 6.55
N PHE A 68 14.11 -6.44 5.59
CA PHE A 68 13.91 -7.07 4.28
C PHE A 68 13.72 -8.59 4.36
N THR A 69 14.19 -9.23 5.43
CA THR A 69 13.93 -10.66 5.68
C THR A 69 12.50 -10.88 6.16
N LEU A 70 11.97 -9.99 7.01
CA LEU A 70 10.62 -10.08 7.55
C LEU A 70 9.56 -9.58 6.56
N VAL A 71 9.89 -8.55 5.79
CA VAL A 71 9.03 -7.93 4.79
C VAL A 71 9.50 -8.43 3.41
N PRO A 72 8.90 -9.49 2.85
CA PRO A 72 9.29 -9.97 1.52
C PRO A 72 8.95 -8.93 0.44
N LEU A 73 9.50 -9.07 -0.77
CA LEU A 73 9.13 -8.21 -1.91
C LEU A 73 7.66 -8.39 -2.31
N GLU A 74 7.18 -9.63 -2.29
CA GLU A 74 5.80 -10.00 -2.59
C GLU A 74 5.20 -10.84 -1.46
N GLY A 75 3.90 -10.68 -1.23
CA GLY A 75 3.15 -11.41 -0.21
C GLY A 75 2.97 -10.62 1.09
N ASN A 76 2.54 -11.33 2.13
CA ASN A 76 2.26 -10.73 3.42
C ASN A 76 3.54 -10.46 4.23
N PHE A 77 3.46 -9.54 5.17
CA PHE A 77 4.47 -9.25 6.19
C PHE A 77 3.87 -9.40 7.59
N PRO A 78 4.66 -9.63 8.65
CA PRO A 78 4.14 -9.91 9.98
C PRO A 78 3.35 -8.74 10.57
N ASP A 79 2.16 -9.01 11.11
CA ASP A 79 1.26 -7.97 11.65
C ASP A 79 1.83 -7.30 12.90
N PHE A 80 2.68 -8.00 13.67
CA PHE A 80 3.35 -7.41 14.83
C PHE A 80 4.27 -6.21 14.49
N LEU A 81 4.67 -6.05 13.22
CA LEU A 81 5.41 -4.87 12.77
C LEU A 81 4.54 -3.61 12.67
N THR A 82 3.22 -3.78 12.62
CA THR A 82 2.21 -2.73 12.46
C THR A 82 1.10 -2.91 13.51
N PRO A 83 1.42 -2.78 14.81
CA PRO A 83 0.45 -2.92 15.89
C PRO A 83 -0.72 -1.95 15.71
N ALA A 84 -1.91 -2.34 16.20
CA ALA A 84 -3.14 -1.55 16.08
C ALA A 84 -3.05 -0.14 16.67
N TYR A 85 -2.12 0.08 17.60
CA TYR A 85 -1.73 1.38 18.10
C TYR A 85 -0.21 1.43 18.12
N SER A 86 0.37 2.36 17.37
CA SER A 86 1.82 2.58 17.25
C SER A 86 2.32 3.74 18.13
N GLY A 87 1.45 4.40 18.89
CA GLY A 87 1.80 5.60 19.64
C GLY A 87 1.95 6.84 18.75
N ASP A 88 2.43 7.93 19.33
CA ASP A 88 2.56 9.22 18.64
C ASP A 88 3.92 9.40 17.92
N SER A 89 4.79 8.39 17.96
CA SER A 89 6.14 8.45 17.39
C SER A 89 6.67 7.08 17.00
N ILE A 90 7.69 7.07 16.12
CA ILE A 90 8.42 5.85 15.76
C ILE A 90 9.01 5.14 17.00
N GLY A 91 9.52 5.90 17.98
CA GLY A 91 10.10 5.35 19.20
C GLY A 91 9.07 4.57 20.02
N ALA A 92 7.90 5.17 20.25
CA ALA A 92 6.80 4.51 20.95
C ALA A 92 6.35 3.23 20.23
N GLY A 93 6.24 3.28 18.90
CA GLY A 93 5.90 2.11 18.09
C GLY A 93 6.95 1.00 18.22
N CYS A 94 8.23 1.34 18.14
CA CYS A 94 9.33 0.40 18.31
C CYS A 94 9.34 -0.23 19.71
N GLU A 95 8.97 0.50 20.76
CA GLU A 95 8.82 -0.05 22.12
C GLU A 95 7.69 -1.07 22.21
N ILE A 96 6.57 -0.84 21.53
CA ILE A 96 5.45 -1.78 21.45
C ILE A 96 5.91 -3.05 20.73
N VAL A 97 6.58 -2.92 19.59
CA VAL A 97 7.15 -4.05 18.85
C VAL A 97 8.12 -4.84 19.72
N ALA A 98 9.02 -4.17 20.45
CA ALA A 98 10.01 -4.81 21.32
C ALA A 98 9.37 -5.63 22.46
N ARG A 99 8.12 -5.32 22.84
CA ARG A 99 7.36 -5.99 23.91
C ARG A 99 6.33 -7.00 23.38
N THR A 100 6.35 -7.31 22.08
CA THR A 100 5.40 -8.25 21.49
C THR A 100 5.47 -9.62 22.16
N GLN A 101 4.32 -10.16 22.56
CA GLN A 101 4.25 -11.46 23.20
C GLN A 101 4.53 -12.59 22.20
N ARG A 102 5.23 -13.64 22.66
CA ARG A 102 5.53 -14.84 21.86
C ARG A 102 4.30 -15.46 21.18
N THR A 103 3.15 -15.40 21.85
CA THR A 103 1.86 -15.92 21.35
C THR A 103 1.41 -15.25 20.06
N LEU A 104 1.82 -13.99 19.82
CA LEU A 104 1.55 -13.25 18.59
C LEU A 104 2.65 -13.48 17.53
N LEU A 105 3.91 -13.57 17.96
CA LEU A 105 5.05 -13.71 17.03
C LEU A 105 5.04 -15.00 16.22
N ARG A 106 4.73 -16.13 16.86
CA ARG A 106 4.79 -17.43 16.20
C ARG A 106 3.81 -17.55 15.03
N PRO A 107 2.48 -17.34 15.20
CA PRO A 107 1.54 -17.46 14.10
C PRO A 107 1.82 -16.45 12.98
N ASP A 108 2.20 -15.22 13.32
CA ASP A 108 2.59 -14.19 12.34
C ASP A 108 3.74 -14.63 11.45
N LEU A 109 4.83 -15.10 12.06
CA LEU A 109 6.02 -15.51 11.33
C LEU A 109 5.77 -16.81 10.55
N GLU A 110 5.00 -17.76 11.10
CA GLU A 110 4.60 -18.97 10.36
C GLU A 110 3.80 -18.62 9.10
N ALA A 111 2.86 -17.66 9.19
CA ALA A 111 2.07 -17.21 8.04
C ALA A 111 2.95 -16.62 6.92
N VAL A 112 3.92 -15.77 7.26
CA VAL A 112 4.81 -15.09 6.31
C VAL A 112 5.85 -16.03 5.67
N PHE A 113 6.32 -17.02 6.43
CA PHE A 113 7.28 -18.01 5.96
C PHE A 113 6.64 -19.30 5.42
N THR A 114 5.31 -19.31 5.20
CA THR A 114 4.62 -20.44 4.59
C THR A 114 5.32 -20.89 3.30
N GLY A 115 5.72 -22.16 3.22
CA GLY A 115 6.40 -22.73 2.06
C GLY A 115 7.89 -22.41 1.95
N ARG A 116 8.51 -21.78 2.97
CA ARG A 116 9.95 -21.45 3.02
C ARG A 116 10.53 -21.78 4.39
N THR A 117 11.80 -22.15 4.44
CA THR A 117 12.48 -22.36 5.73
C THR A 117 12.93 -21.01 6.30
N PRO A 118 12.41 -20.56 7.46
CA PRO A 118 12.87 -19.32 8.08
C PRO A 118 14.33 -19.45 8.54
N PRO A 119 15.15 -18.40 8.41
CA PRO A 119 16.49 -18.35 8.99
C PRO A 119 16.49 -18.61 10.50
N GLN A 120 17.63 -19.06 11.05
CA GLN A 120 17.72 -19.39 12.47
C GLN A 120 17.27 -18.24 13.38
N TRP A 121 17.70 -17.02 13.12
CA TRP A 121 17.34 -15.86 13.95
C TRP A 121 15.83 -15.55 13.92
N VAL A 122 15.14 -15.85 12.81
CA VAL A 122 13.67 -15.72 12.71
C VAL A 122 12.98 -16.79 13.56
N ARG A 123 13.54 -18.00 13.64
CA ARG A 123 13.03 -19.05 14.54
C ARG A 123 13.24 -18.69 16.01
N GLU A 124 14.36 -18.06 16.35
CA GLU A 124 14.62 -17.51 17.69
C GLU A 124 13.62 -16.39 18.02
N LEU A 125 13.35 -15.49 17.07
CA LEU A 125 12.32 -14.46 17.19
C LEU A 125 10.93 -15.07 17.42
N ALA A 126 10.53 -16.07 16.63
CA ALA A 126 9.26 -16.79 16.81
C ALA A 126 9.15 -17.53 18.16
N ALA A 127 10.29 -17.89 18.76
CA ALA A 127 10.36 -18.47 20.10
C ALA A 127 10.25 -17.43 21.23
N GLY A 128 10.21 -16.13 20.90
CA GLY A 128 10.09 -15.03 21.85
C GLY A 128 11.42 -14.48 22.36
N ASP A 129 12.52 -14.66 21.62
CA ASP A 129 13.82 -14.08 22.01
C ASP A 129 13.76 -12.55 22.02
N HIS A 130 13.88 -11.96 23.22
CA HIS A 130 13.80 -10.52 23.43
C HIS A 130 14.96 -9.75 22.78
N ARG A 131 16.13 -10.37 22.61
CA ARG A 131 17.24 -9.75 21.88
C ARG A 131 16.88 -9.58 20.40
N ARG A 132 16.23 -10.58 19.80
CA ARG A 132 15.75 -10.49 18.41
C ARG A 132 14.66 -9.45 18.23
N LEU A 133 13.75 -9.32 19.21
CA LEU A 133 12.76 -8.22 19.20
C LEU A 133 13.43 -6.85 19.30
N THR A 134 14.44 -6.71 20.15
CA THR A 134 15.22 -5.47 20.29
C THR A 134 15.97 -5.16 18.99
N ASP A 135 16.55 -6.17 18.34
CA ASP A 135 17.19 -6.02 17.04
C ASP A 135 16.18 -5.53 15.97
N VAL A 136 14.98 -6.10 15.93
CA VAL A 136 13.93 -5.65 14.99
C VAL A 136 13.51 -4.21 15.28
N ALA A 137 13.27 -3.84 16.54
CA ALA A 137 12.91 -2.48 16.93
C ALA A 137 14.02 -1.46 16.56
N GLY A 138 15.29 -1.79 16.81
CA GLY A 138 16.43 -0.97 16.38
C GLY A 138 16.55 -0.85 14.86
N ALA A 139 16.23 -1.93 14.14
CA ALA A 139 16.17 -1.91 12.69
C ALA A 139 15.06 -0.97 12.19
N MET A 140 13.90 -0.97 12.85
CA MET A 140 12.77 -0.13 12.49
C MET A 140 13.08 1.35 12.70
N HIS A 141 13.71 1.72 13.82
CA HIS A 141 14.17 3.09 14.06
C HIS A 141 15.18 3.54 12.98
N THR A 142 16.19 2.70 12.70
CA THR A 142 17.18 2.98 11.65
C THR A 142 16.52 3.14 10.27
N GLY A 143 15.53 2.29 9.97
CA GLY A 143 14.77 2.36 8.72
C GLY A 143 13.97 3.65 8.61
N TYR A 144 13.32 4.08 9.69
CA TYR A 144 12.61 5.36 9.74
C TYR A 144 13.54 6.53 9.45
N ASP A 145 14.68 6.62 10.14
CA ASP A 145 15.64 7.74 9.98
C ASP A 145 16.17 7.84 8.54
N VAL A 146 16.36 6.71 7.86
CA VAL A 146 16.94 6.68 6.51
C VAL A 146 15.90 6.81 5.40
N LEU A 147 14.72 6.21 5.59
CA LEU A 147 13.69 6.11 4.55
C LEU A 147 12.59 7.16 4.69
N LEU A 148 12.19 7.49 5.92
CA LEU A 148 11.00 8.29 6.18
C LEU A 148 11.29 9.69 6.70
N GLU A 149 12.20 9.85 7.66
CA GLU A 149 12.50 11.16 8.27
C GLU A 149 12.71 12.27 7.23
N PRO A 150 13.48 12.07 6.13
CA PRO A 150 13.73 13.12 5.15
C PRO A 150 12.51 13.54 4.33
N VAL A 151 11.46 12.70 4.29
CA VAL A 151 10.21 12.95 3.54
C VAL A 151 8.98 13.05 4.43
N TRP A 152 9.16 12.98 5.75
CA TRP A 152 8.06 12.90 6.71
C TRP A 152 7.10 14.10 6.62
N HIS A 153 7.65 15.30 6.37
CA HIS A 153 6.85 16.50 6.18
C HIS A 153 5.97 16.43 4.92
N GLU A 154 6.53 15.98 3.79
CA GLU A 154 5.78 15.84 2.54
C GLU A 154 4.71 14.75 2.64
N LEU A 155 5.08 13.62 3.22
CA LEU A 155 4.19 12.50 3.51
C LEU A 155 3.01 12.96 4.38
N THR A 156 3.28 13.65 5.49
CA THR A 156 2.26 14.16 6.41
C THR A 156 1.35 15.16 5.72
N ARG A 157 1.88 16.04 4.86
CA ARG A 157 1.07 16.99 4.07
C ARG A 157 0.16 16.26 3.09
N THR A 158 0.65 15.23 2.42
CA THR A 158 -0.12 14.44 1.44
C THR A 158 -1.23 13.67 2.13
N VAL A 159 -0.90 12.93 3.19
CA VAL A 159 -1.86 12.21 4.02
C VAL A 159 -2.88 13.17 4.64
N GLY A 160 -2.44 14.32 5.18
CA GLY A 160 -3.34 15.36 5.70
C GLY A 160 -4.31 15.93 4.66
N THR A 161 -3.90 15.99 3.39
CA THR A 161 -4.78 16.43 2.29
C THR A 161 -5.85 15.40 1.98
N ASP A 162 -5.49 14.12 1.83
CA ASP A 162 -6.46 13.05 1.62
C ASP A 162 -7.45 12.96 2.80
N ARG A 163 -6.94 13.04 4.03
CA ARG A 163 -7.74 13.01 5.25
C ARG A 163 -8.80 14.10 5.29
N ARG A 164 -8.49 15.33 4.86
CA ARG A 164 -9.49 16.41 4.76
C ARG A 164 -10.61 16.02 3.81
N THR A 165 -10.29 15.45 2.65
CA THR A 165 -11.30 14.94 1.70
C THR A 165 -12.18 13.85 2.32
N ARG A 166 -11.61 12.94 3.12
CA ARG A 166 -12.37 11.89 3.82
C ARG A 166 -13.24 12.42 4.94
N ALA A 167 -12.71 13.32 5.75
CA ALA A 167 -13.46 13.98 6.83
C ALA A 167 -14.64 14.79 6.26
N ASP A 168 -14.43 15.47 5.15
CA ASP A 168 -15.46 16.16 4.39
C ASP A 168 -16.57 15.23 3.87
N ALA A 169 -16.20 14.06 3.34
CA ALA A 169 -17.16 13.04 2.90
C ALA A 169 -17.98 12.52 4.09
N LEU A 170 -17.32 12.23 5.22
CA LEU A 170 -17.97 11.84 6.47
C LEU A 170 -18.96 12.91 6.96
N ALA A 171 -18.56 14.18 6.97
CA ALA A 171 -19.40 15.28 7.43
C ALA A 171 -20.65 15.49 6.55
N ARG A 172 -20.52 15.29 5.22
CA ARG A 172 -21.63 15.51 4.28
C ARG A 172 -22.60 14.34 4.16
N GLY A 173 -22.11 13.11 4.29
CA GLY A 173 -22.90 11.92 3.97
C GLY A 173 -22.67 10.73 4.90
N GLY A 174 -22.09 10.96 6.09
CA GLY A 174 -21.88 9.93 7.09
C GLY A 174 -20.87 8.86 6.67
N VAL A 175 -20.94 7.72 7.36
CA VAL A 175 -20.01 6.60 7.16
C VAL A 175 -20.12 6.04 5.74
N ASP A 176 -21.31 6.00 5.14
CA ASP A 176 -21.51 5.57 3.76
C ASP A 176 -20.69 6.38 2.76
N ALA A 177 -20.75 7.71 2.85
CA ALA A 177 -20.01 8.60 1.96
C ALA A 177 -18.49 8.49 2.22
N LEU A 178 -18.08 8.36 3.49
CA LEU A 178 -16.69 8.11 3.85
C LEU A 178 -16.16 6.86 3.17
N LEU A 179 -16.81 5.71 3.37
CA LEU A 179 -16.38 4.41 2.87
C LEU A 179 -16.33 4.38 1.34
N ARG A 180 -17.36 4.91 0.66
CA ARG A 180 -17.37 5.00 -0.82
C ARG A 180 -16.30 5.92 -1.38
N SER A 181 -15.82 6.88 -0.59
CA SER A 181 -14.80 7.81 -1.07
C SER A 181 -13.40 7.17 -1.14
N ILE A 182 -13.16 6.09 -0.39
CA ILE A 182 -11.82 5.50 -0.25
C ILE A 182 -11.34 4.93 -1.60
N PRO A 183 -10.15 5.34 -2.08
CA PRO A 183 -9.55 4.78 -3.29
C PRO A 183 -9.43 3.26 -3.23
N GLY A 184 -9.86 2.58 -4.30
CA GLY A 184 -9.84 1.12 -4.38
C GLY A 184 -11.10 0.42 -3.87
N VAL A 185 -12.05 1.14 -3.26
CA VAL A 185 -13.38 0.59 -2.96
C VAL A 185 -14.15 0.38 -4.26
N ILE A 186 -14.66 -0.84 -4.45
CA ILE A 186 -15.43 -1.28 -5.61
C ILE A 186 -16.93 -1.28 -5.28
N GLY A 187 -17.27 -1.59 -4.03
CA GLY A 187 -18.65 -1.71 -3.60
C GLY A 187 -18.83 -1.43 -2.11
N TRP A 188 -19.97 -0.84 -1.78
CA TRP A 188 -20.48 -0.70 -0.42
C TRP A 188 -22.00 -0.82 -0.50
N ASP A 189 -22.60 -1.70 0.29
CA ASP A 189 -24.05 -1.95 0.30
C ASP A 189 -24.71 -1.66 1.66
N GLY A 190 -23.95 -1.11 2.62
CA GLY A 190 -24.40 -0.87 3.99
C GLY A 190 -23.95 -1.96 4.99
N GLN A 191 -23.48 -3.11 4.49
CA GLN A 191 -23.01 -4.22 5.32
C GLN A 191 -21.65 -4.76 4.88
N VAL A 192 -21.37 -4.79 3.58
CA VAL A 192 -20.14 -5.35 3.02
C VAL A 192 -19.41 -4.27 2.23
N LEU A 193 -18.17 -4.00 2.66
CA LEU A 193 -17.23 -3.18 1.91
C LEU A 193 -16.38 -4.08 1.03
N GLU A 194 -16.50 -3.90 -0.28
CA GLU A 194 -15.72 -4.63 -1.28
C GLU A 194 -14.61 -3.74 -1.84
N VAL A 195 -13.39 -4.25 -1.76
CA VAL A 195 -12.18 -3.51 -2.11
C VAL A 195 -11.34 -4.32 -3.09
N GLY A 196 -10.79 -3.64 -4.10
CA GLY A 196 -9.85 -4.26 -5.02
C GLY A 196 -8.60 -4.67 -4.27
N TYR A 197 -8.23 -5.95 -4.33
CA TYR A 197 -7.13 -6.50 -3.54
C TYR A 197 -6.05 -7.11 -4.43
N GLY A 198 -4.79 -6.92 -4.04
CA GLY A 198 -3.61 -7.38 -4.78
C GLY A 198 -3.28 -8.86 -4.58
N LEU A 199 -3.83 -9.46 -3.53
CA LEU A 199 -3.64 -10.87 -3.16
C LEU A 199 -4.92 -11.67 -3.42
N ARG A 200 -4.97 -12.92 -2.93
CA ARG A 200 -6.14 -13.81 -2.99
C ARG A 200 -7.41 -13.20 -2.40
N HIS A 201 -8.57 -13.71 -2.80
CA HIS A 201 -9.85 -13.33 -2.17
C HIS A 201 -9.77 -13.51 -0.65
N HIS A 202 -10.14 -12.47 0.09
CA HIS A 202 -10.05 -12.45 1.54
C HIS A 202 -11.31 -11.84 2.13
N THR A 203 -11.74 -12.33 3.29
CA THR A 203 -12.93 -11.84 3.99
C THR A 203 -12.60 -11.65 5.45
N VAL A 204 -12.86 -10.44 5.95
CA VAL A 204 -12.68 -10.05 7.35
C VAL A 204 -14.04 -9.75 7.94
N GLN A 205 -14.39 -10.44 9.02
CA GLN A 205 -15.62 -10.20 9.78
C GLN A 205 -15.29 -9.22 10.90
N LEU A 206 -15.85 -8.02 10.90
CA LEU A 206 -15.45 -7.00 11.87
C LEU A 206 -15.93 -7.31 13.29
N ARG A 207 -17.12 -7.91 13.46
CA ARG A 207 -17.63 -8.46 14.74
C ARG A 207 -17.64 -7.42 15.88
N GLY A 208 -18.12 -6.22 15.61
CA GLY A 208 -18.24 -5.13 16.58
C GLY A 208 -16.93 -4.47 16.97
N ARG A 209 -15.80 -4.82 16.33
CA ARG A 209 -14.48 -4.23 16.58
C ARG A 209 -14.30 -2.88 15.87
N GLY A 210 -15.14 -2.58 14.88
CA GLY A 210 -15.04 -1.40 14.03
C GLY A 210 -14.00 -1.54 12.92
N LEU A 211 -13.71 -0.41 12.27
CA LEU A 211 -12.71 -0.32 11.20
C LEU A 211 -11.92 0.97 11.32
N THR A 212 -10.60 0.86 11.38
CA THR A 212 -9.70 2.01 11.23
C THR A 212 -9.37 2.22 9.75
N ILE A 213 -9.62 3.41 9.22
CA ILE A 213 -9.32 3.83 7.85
C ILE A 213 -8.00 4.62 7.91
N LEU A 214 -6.96 4.08 7.28
CA LEU A 214 -5.60 4.60 7.36
C LEU A 214 -5.08 5.01 5.97
N PRO A 215 -5.08 6.31 5.64
CA PRO A 215 -4.37 6.78 4.44
C PRO A 215 -2.86 6.58 4.61
N SER A 216 -2.21 6.07 3.57
CA SER A 216 -0.76 5.91 3.54
C SER A 216 -0.17 6.43 2.22
N PHE A 217 0.95 7.15 2.33
CA PHE A 217 1.71 7.66 1.20
C PHE A 217 2.48 6.57 0.45
N PHE A 218 3.03 5.58 1.17
CA PHE A 218 3.74 4.46 0.55
C PHE A 218 2.82 3.31 0.11
N CYS A 219 1.53 3.37 0.42
CA CYS A 219 0.52 2.51 -0.20
C CYS A 219 0.20 3.07 -1.59
N THR A 220 0.59 2.37 -2.66
CA THR A 220 0.55 2.95 -4.02
C THR A 220 -0.41 2.29 -4.99
N GLU A 221 -0.75 1.01 -4.81
CA GLU A 221 -1.57 0.28 -5.79
C GLU A 221 -2.99 0.03 -5.32
N ARG A 222 -3.14 -0.70 -4.22
CA ARG A 222 -4.43 -1.20 -3.74
C ARG A 222 -4.46 -1.15 -2.23
N PRO A 223 -5.65 -0.95 -1.63
CA PRO A 223 -5.78 -1.05 -0.20
C PRO A 223 -5.36 -2.42 0.32
N ILE A 224 -4.83 -2.43 1.54
CA ILE A 224 -4.39 -3.63 2.24
C ILE A 224 -4.94 -3.65 3.67
N THR A 225 -4.84 -4.81 4.31
CA THR A 225 -5.27 -5.05 5.68
C THR A 225 -4.33 -6.06 6.34
N LEU A 226 -4.53 -6.32 7.64
CA LEU A 226 -3.75 -7.28 8.42
C LEU A 226 -3.95 -8.72 7.92
N ILE A 227 -3.00 -9.60 8.23
CA ILE A 227 -3.12 -11.04 7.96
C ILE A 227 -4.14 -11.67 8.92
N ASP A 228 -4.00 -11.40 10.21
CA ASP A 228 -4.80 -11.98 11.28
C ASP A 228 -6.17 -11.27 11.32
N PRO A 229 -7.26 -11.96 10.94
CA PRO A 229 -8.59 -11.37 10.95
C PRO A 229 -9.11 -11.12 12.37
N GLU A 230 -8.46 -11.64 13.42
CA GLU A 230 -8.84 -11.45 14.83
C GLU A 230 -8.20 -10.19 15.46
N LEU A 231 -7.24 -9.55 14.79
CA LEU A 231 -6.71 -8.24 15.21
C LEU A 231 -7.71 -7.09 14.92
N PRO A 232 -7.62 -5.94 15.63
CA PRO A 232 -8.43 -4.76 15.35
C PRO A 232 -8.38 -4.38 13.86
N PRO A 233 -9.51 -4.40 13.14
CA PRO A 233 -9.49 -4.25 11.69
C PRO A 233 -8.99 -2.86 11.25
N VAL A 234 -8.11 -2.86 10.25
CA VAL A 234 -7.60 -1.65 9.59
C VAL A 234 -7.64 -1.81 8.09
N LEU A 235 -8.06 -0.76 7.38
CA LEU A 235 -7.98 -0.64 5.93
C LEU A 235 -6.97 0.45 5.60
N VAL A 236 -5.78 0.03 5.18
CA VAL A 236 -4.73 0.93 4.73
C VAL A 236 -4.92 1.16 3.24
N TYR A 237 -4.93 2.41 2.79
CA TYR A 237 -5.19 2.73 1.38
C TYR A 237 -4.28 3.84 0.87
N PRO A 238 -4.10 3.93 -0.47
CA PRO A 238 -3.30 4.99 -1.07
C PRO A 238 -3.85 6.38 -0.74
N ALA A 239 -3.09 7.16 0.02
CA ALA A 239 -3.36 8.56 0.23
C ALA A 239 -3.19 9.27 -1.11
N ALA A 240 -4.28 9.79 -1.68
CA ALA A 240 -4.25 10.33 -3.02
C ALA A 240 -3.30 11.54 -3.10
N ALA A 241 -2.13 11.37 -3.70
CA ALA A 241 -1.35 12.47 -4.24
C ALA A 241 -2.06 12.96 -5.52
N GLY A 242 -3.18 13.65 -5.37
CA GLY A 242 -3.83 14.39 -6.45
C GLY A 242 -4.66 13.59 -7.47
N SER A 243 -5.04 12.33 -7.22
CA SER A 243 -5.99 11.64 -8.11
C SER A 243 -7.42 11.68 -7.56
N PRO A 244 -8.41 12.25 -8.29
CA PRO A 244 -9.80 12.16 -7.90
C PRO A 244 -10.27 10.71 -7.97
N ALA A 245 -11.20 10.38 -7.06
CA ALA A 245 -11.73 9.05 -6.81
C ALA A 245 -12.15 8.26 -8.08
N GLY A 246 -11.82 6.97 -8.09
CA GLY A 246 -12.33 5.99 -9.03
C GLY A 246 -11.42 5.70 -10.24
N PRO A 247 -11.77 4.70 -11.06
CA PRO A 247 -11.12 4.48 -12.35
C PRO A 247 -11.17 5.79 -13.13
N ARG A 248 -10.01 6.36 -13.48
CA ARG A 248 -9.98 7.57 -14.31
C ARG A 248 -10.61 7.21 -15.65
N THR A 249 -11.74 7.82 -15.96
CA THR A 249 -12.28 7.77 -17.32
C THR A 249 -11.46 8.71 -18.19
N ALA A 250 -11.08 8.27 -19.37
CA ALA A 250 -10.39 9.12 -20.33
C ALA A 250 -11.24 10.36 -20.67
N SER A 251 -10.67 11.57 -20.57
CA SER A 251 -11.37 12.79 -20.98
C SER A 251 -11.57 12.85 -22.49
N ALA A 252 -12.55 13.63 -22.95
CA ALA A 252 -12.87 13.73 -24.37
C ALA A 252 -11.69 14.25 -25.20
N GLN A 253 -10.89 15.15 -24.63
CA GLN A 253 -9.69 15.73 -25.21
C GLN A 253 -8.60 14.67 -25.38
N LEU A 254 -8.39 13.83 -24.37
CA LEU A 254 -7.44 12.72 -24.43
C LEU A 254 -7.88 11.66 -25.45
N VAL A 255 -9.19 11.39 -25.52
CA VAL A 255 -9.78 10.51 -26.55
C VAL A 255 -9.56 11.08 -27.95
N ALA A 256 -9.69 12.39 -28.15
CA ALA A 256 -9.43 13.02 -29.44
C ALA A 256 -7.94 12.92 -29.84
N LEU A 257 -7.03 13.06 -28.89
CA LEU A 257 -5.58 13.01 -29.14
C LEU A 257 -5.06 11.60 -29.39
N LEU A 258 -5.43 10.65 -28.53
CA LEU A 258 -4.87 9.29 -28.53
C LEU A 258 -5.78 8.27 -29.23
N GLY A 259 -7.05 8.59 -29.42
CA GLY A 259 -8.08 7.61 -29.77
C GLY A 259 -8.59 6.88 -28.53
N LYS A 260 -9.88 6.50 -28.55
CA LYS A 260 -10.64 5.97 -27.40
C LYS A 260 -9.88 4.91 -26.60
N THR A 261 -9.52 3.79 -27.23
CA THR A 261 -8.92 2.65 -26.53
C THR A 261 -7.53 2.96 -25.94
N ARG A 262 -6.72 3.83 -26.57
CA ARG A 262 -5.42 4.22 -26.00
C ARG A 262 -5.59 5.17 -24.82
N ALA A 263 -6.55 6.09 -24.91
CA ALA A 263 -6.88 6.97 -23.81
C ALA A 263 -7.42 6.17 -22.60
N GLU A 264 -8.31 5.20 -22.84
CA GLU A 264 -8.81 4.27 -21.81
C GLU A 264 -7.69 3.41 -21.22
N CYS A 265 -6.77 2.89 -22.04
CA CYS A 265 -5.59 2.18 -21.56
C CYS A 265 -4.70 3.08 -20.68
N LEU A 266 -4.41 4.32 -21.11
CA LEU A 266 -3.59 5.25 -20.34
C LEU A 266 -4.23 5.59 -19.00
N ALA A 267 -5.55 5.84 -19.00
CA ALA A 267 -6.29 6.16 -17.79
C ALA A 267 -6.38 4.96 -16.83
N ALA A 268 -6.54 3.74 -17.34
CA ALA A 268 -6.47 2.51 -16.54
C ALA A 268 -5.08 2.32 -15.89
N LEU A 269 -4.02 2.70 -16.61
CA LEU A 269 -2.62 2.63 -16.16
C LEU A 269 -2.21 3.74 -15.19
N ALA A 270 -3.14 4.62 -14.78
CA ALA A 270 -2.99 5.43 -13.58
C ALA A 270 -2.73 4.58 -12.32
N THR A 271 -3.12 3.29 -12.37
CA THR A 271 -2.67 2.25 -11.45
C THR A 271 -1.84 1.21 -12.19
N THR A 272 -0.85 0.60 -11.54
CA THR A 272 -0.02 -0.44 -12.16
C THR A 272 -0.87 -1.67 -12.54
N LEU A 273 -0.78 -2.12 -13.80
CA LEU A 273 -1.52 -3.29 -14.28
C LEU A 273 -0.63 -4.22 -15.11
N THR A 274 -0.93 -5.52 -15.09
CA THR A 274 -0.39 -6.45 -16.09
C THR A 274 -1.06 -6.25 -17.44
N THR A 275 -0.49 -6.76 -18.52
CA THR A 275 -1.15 -6.72 -19.84
C THR A 275 -2.52 -7.39 -19.83
N SER A 276 -2.69 -8.48 -19.08
CA SER A 276 -3.97 -9.15 -18.89
C SER A 276 -4.94 -8.35 -18.02
N GLY A 277 -4.44 -7.69 -16.96
CA GLY A 277 -5.24 -6.79 -16.14
C GLY A 277 -5.74 -5.57 -16.93
N LEU A 278 -4.88 -4.99 -17.77
CA LEU A 278 -5.23 -3.90 -18.67
C LEU A 278 -6.29 -4.32 -19.68
N ALA A 279 -6.14 -5.51 -20.29
CA ALA A 279 -7.11 -6.07 -21.22
C ALA A 279 -8.49 -6.24 -20.59
N ALA A 280 -8.54 -6.81 -19.38
CA ALA A 280 -9.78 -6.97 -18.62
C ALA A 280 -10.41 -5.63 -18.24
N HIS A 281 -9.60 -4.63 -17.87
CA HIS A 281 -10.10 -3.31 -17.46
C HIS A 281 -10.74 -2.54 -18.62
N VAL A 282 -10.13 -2.59 -19.81
CA VAL A 282 -10.59 -1.86 -21.00
C VAL A 282 -11.60 -2.68 -21.83
N GLY A 283 -11.81 -3.97 -21.50
CA GLY A 283 -12.72 -4.85 -22.23
C GLY A 283 -12.18 -5.25 -23.61
N THR A 284 -10.88 -5.47 -23.73
CA THR A 284 -10.19 -5.85 -24.99
C THR A 284 -9.41 -7.16 -24.84
N SER A 285 -8.87 -7.69 -25.95
CA SER A 285 -7.98 -8.86 -25.92
C SER A 285 -6.59 -8.50 -25.39
N VAL A 286 -5.89 -9.48 -24.80
CA VAL A 286 -4.50 -9.30 -24.33
C VAL A 286 -3.57 -8.85 -25.47
N GLY A 287 -3.77 -9.37 -26.69
CA GLY A 287 -2.99 -8.97 -27.86
C GLY A 287 -3.20 -7.51 -28.26
N SER A 288 -4.45 -7.03 -28.21
CA SER A 288 -4.76 -5.61 -28.46
C SER A 288 -4.23 -4.70 -27.34
N ALA A 289 -4.42 -5.09 -26.07
CA ALA A 289 -3.86 -4.37 -24.93
C ALA A 289 -2.34 -4.25 -25.02
N SER A 290 -1.64 -5.33 -25.41
CA SER A 290 -0.18 -5.32 -25.62
C SER A 290 0.26 -4.35 -26.72
N LYS A 291 -0.47 -4.29 -27.84
CA LYS A 291 -0.22 -3.32 -28.92
C LYS A 291 -0.40 -1.88 -28.43
N HIS A 292 -1.49 -1.60 -27.71
CA HIS A 292 -1.73 -0.26 -27.14
C HIS A 292 -0.67 0.13 -26.11
N ALA A 293 -0.31 -0.78 -25.20
CA ALA A 293 0.76 -0.56 -24.24
C ALA A 293 2.11 -0.32 -24.93
N THR A 294 2.40 -1.03 -26.02
CA THR A 294 3.62 -0.81 -26.81
C THR A 294 3.68 0.61 -27.38
N VAL A 295 2.61 1.07 -28.01
CA VAL A 295 2.53 2.45 -28.56
C VAL A 295 2.65 3.50 -27.46
N LEU A 296 1.93 3.33 -26.34
CA LEU A 296 2.02 4.25 -25.21
C LEU A 296 3.42 4.28 -24.59
N ARG A 297 4.11 3.14 -24.56
CA ARG A 297 5.49 3.02 -24.06
C ARG A 297 6.48 3.71 -24.99
N GLU A 298 6.34 3.49 -26.30
CA GLU A 298 7.17 4.14 -27.32
C GLU A 298 6.97 5.67 -27.33
N ALA A 299 5.77 6.13 -26.99
CA ALA A 299 5.47 7.55 -26.78
C ALA A 299 5.94 8.10 -25.42
N GLY A 300 6.57 7.29 -24.57
CA GLY A 300 7.04 7.69 -23.24
C GLY A 300 5.93 7.98 -22.22
N LEU A 301 4.68 7.62 -22.51
CA LEU A 301 3.52 7.85 -21.64
C LEU A 301 3.38 6.77 -20.55
N ILE A 302 3.94 5.59 -20.80
CA ILE A 302 3.99 4.50 -19.83
C ILE A 302 5.38 3.86 -19.83
N THR A 303 5.71 3.15 -18.77
CA THR A 303 6.87 2.27 -18.73
C THR A 303 6.51 0.88 -18.20
N THR A 304 7.36 -0.09 -18.53
CA THR A 304 7.08 -1.52 -18.40
C THR A 304 8.27 -2.21 -17.75
N VAL A 305 8.02 -3.02 -16.72
CA VAL A 305 9.04 -3.90 -16.14
C VAL A 305 8.48 -5.30 -15.97
N ARG A 306 9.39 -6.26 -16.12
CA ARG A 306 9.13 -7.65 -15.85
C ARG A 306 9.46 -7.92 -14.38
N HIS A 307 8.45 -8.30 -13.61
CA HIS A 307 8.60 -8.71 -12.22
C HIS A 307 8.14 -10.17 -12.07
N GLY A 308 9.08 -11.05 -11.73
CA GLY A 308 8.86 -12.49 -11.77
C GLY A 308 8.40 -12.99 -13.15
N GLY A 309 7.27 -13.70 -13.17
CA GLY A 309 6.67 -14.25 -14.40
C GLY A 309 5.79 -13.27 -15.19
N ALA A 310 5.53 -12.06 -14.69
CA ALA A 310 4.57 -11.13 -15.26
C ALA A 310 5.20 -9.82 -15.73
N VAL A 311 4.59 -9.22 -16.76
CA VAL A 311 4.91 -7.87 -17.26
C VAL A 311 3.91 -6.89 -16.66
N ARG A 312 4.41 -5.85 -15.98
CA ARG A 312 3.61 -4.77 -15.40
C ARG A 312 3.86 -3.46 -16.13
N HIS A 313 2.79 -2.70 -16.34
CA HIS A 313 2.76 -1.40 -17.00
C HIS A 313 2.29 -0.35 -15.98
N HIS A 314 2.88 0.84 -16.03
CA HIS A 314 2.46 1.98 -15.22
C HIS A 314 2.69 3.28 -15.98
N VAL A 315 1.92 4.30 -15.63
CA VAL A 315 2.04 5.64 -16.22
C VAL A 315 3.35 6.32 -15.81
N THR A 316 3.96 7.05 -16.75
CA THR A 316 5.10 7.95 -16.46
C THR A 316 4.61 9.29 -15.93
N GLU A 317 5.53 10.17 -15.52
CA GLU A 317 5.19 11.58 -15.22
C GLU A 317 4.49 12.27 -16.40
N LEU A 318 4.98 12.05 -17.63
CA LEU A 318 4.39 12.61 -18.84
C LEU A 318 2.97 12.09 -19.06
N GLY A 319 2.75 10.78 -18.91
CA GLY A 319 1.41 10.20 -19.01
C GLY A 319 0.47 10.70 -17.91
N ALA A 320 0.97 10.90 -16.69
CA ALA A 320 0.18 11.42 -15.58
C ALA A 320 -0.22 12.88 -15.81
N ALA A 321 0.71 13.71 -16.29
CA ALA A 321 0.43 15.10 -16.66
C ALA A 321 -0.68 15.21 -17.72
N LEU A 322 -0.65 14.34 -18.74
CA LEU A 322 -1.72 14.27 -19.75
C LEU A 322 -3.08 13.85 -19.18
N LEU A 323 -3.09 13.04 -18.12
CA LEU A 323 -4.32 12.64 -17.43
C LEU A 323 -4.88 13.78 -16.57
N ASP A 324 -4.02 14.62 -15.99
CA ASP A 324 -4.36 15.70 -15.05
C ASP A 324 -4.75 17.03 -15.71
N GLU A 325 -4.84 17.08 -17.04
CA GLU A 325 -5.25 18.27 -17.83
C GLU A 325 -4.51 19.57 -17.44
N ARG A 326 -3.20 19.48 -17.22
CA ARG A 326 -2.32 20.65 -17.04
C ARG A 326 -1.49 20.96 -18.27
#